data_AF-A0A1R0H2F7-F1
#
_entry.id   AF-A0A1R0H2F7-F1
#
_cell.length_a   1.000
_cell.length_b   1.000
_cell.length_c   1.000
_cell.angle_alpha   90.00
_cell.angle_beta   90.00
_cell.angle_gamma   90.00
#
_symmetry.space_group_name_H-M   'P 1'
#
loop_
_entity.id
_entity.type
_entity.pdbx_description
1 polymer ?
#
loop_
_entity_poly.entity_id
_entity_poly.type
_entity_poly.pdbx_seq_one_letter_code
_entity_poly.pdbx_strand_id
1 'polypeptide(L)' 'MHPVVAEHINISCVEFIQALNECHADNSWKKFFGGCNKQHDMLNNCLAAEFEVNRKKQLQEARIKRAEIEKKWKDIEENR' A
#
# COMPACT_ATOMS: atom_id res chain seq x y z
N MET A 1 0.59 6.31 -14.50
CA MET A 1 -0.28 5.12 -14.38
C MET A 1 0.09 4.44 -13.07
N HIS A 2 -0.74 4.57 -12.03
CA HIS A 2 -0.52 3.92 -10.73
C HIS A 2 -1.09 2.49 -10.76
N PRO A 3 -0.56 1.52 -9.99
CA PRO A 3 -1.22 0.23 -9.76
C PRO A 3 -2.61 0.44 -9.17
N VAL A 4 -3.50 -0.55 -9.19
CA VAL A 4 -4.91 -0.40 -8.77
C VAL A 4 -5.03 0.38 -7.46
N VAL A 5 -5.53 1.62 -7.54
CA VAL A 5 -5.85 2.47 -6.39
C VAL A 5 -7.37 2.56 -6.35
N ALA A 6 -7.94 2.33 -5.17
CA ALA A 6 -9.36 2.48 -4.94
C ALA A 6 -9.59 2.99 -3.52
N GLU A 7 -10.56 3.88 -3.34
CA GLU A 7 -10.85 4.52 -2.06
C GLU A 7 -11.12 3.50 -0.93
N HIS A 8 -11.80 2.40 -1.24
CA HIS A 8 -12.09 1.33 -0.28
C HIS A 8 -10.86 0.50 0.12
N ILE A 9 -9.79 0.53 -0.68
CA ILE A 9 -8.52 -0.16 -0.40
C ILE A 9 -7.58 0.79 0.34
N ASN A 10 -7.43 2.00 -0.19
CA ASN A 10 -6.48 3.01 0.27
C ASN A 10 -7.19 4.07 1.12
N ILE A 11 -7.85 3.64 2.20
CA ILE A 11 -8.72 4.48 3.03
C ILE A 11 -7.96 5.70 3.58
N SER A 12 -6.66 5.56 3.89
CA SER A 12 -5.82 6.67 4.36
C SER A 12 -5.46 7.70 3.31
N CYS A 13 -5.67 7.40 2.02
CA CYS A 13 -5.26 8.25 0.91
C CYS A 13 -6.44 8.80 0.09
N VAL A 14 -7.68 8.63 0.57
CA VAL A 14 -8.91 9.04 -0.14
C VAL A 14 -8.88 10.50 -0.59
N GLU A 15 -8.43 11.42 0.27
CA GLU A 15 -8.35 12.85 -0.06
C GLU A 15 -7.40 13.11 -1.25
N PHE A 16 -6.27 12.40 -1.33
CA PHE A 16 -5.33 12.53 -2.44
C PHE A 16 -5.84 11.88 -3.73
N ILE A 17 -6.58 10.78 -3.61
CA ILE A 17 -7.26 10.11 -4.72
C ILE A 17 -8.28 11.04 -5.34
N GLN A 18 -9.12 11.66 -4.50
CA GLN A 18 -10.13 12.62 -4.93
C GLN A 18 -9.50 13.84 -5.59
N ALA A 19 -8.45 14.42 -5.00
CA ALA A 19 -7.73 15.56 -5.59
C ALA A 19 -7.13 15.24 -6.97
N LEU A 20 -6.58 14.03 -7.16
CA LEU A 20 -6.08 13.60 -8.46
C LEU A 20 -7.22 13.38 -9.47
N ASN A 21 -8.33 12.79 -9.03
CA ASN A 21 -9.52 12.57 -9.86
C ASN A 21 -10.16 13.89 -10.31
N GLU A 22 -10.25 14.88 -9.42
CA GLU A 22 -10.70 16.23 -9.74
C GLU A 22 -9.81 16.88 -10.79
N CYS A 23 -8.48 16.76 -10.67
CA CYS A 23 -7.55 17.29 -11.67
C CYS A 23 -7.74 16.62 -13.04
N HIS A 24 -7.99 15.30 -13.06
CA HIS A 24 -8.27 14.57 -14.29
C HIS A 24 -9.64 14.92 -14.89
N ALA A 25 -10.62 15.24 -14.05
CA ALA A 25 -11.96 15.65 -14.47
C ALA A 25 -12.00 17.08 -15.03
N ASP A 26 -11.26 18.02 -14.43
CA ASP A 26 -11.16 19.43 -14.87
C ASP A 26 -10.69 19.55 -16.32
N ASN A 27 -9.65 18.81 -16.69
CA ASN A 27 -9.25 18.74 -18.09
C ASN A 27 -8.60 17.39 -18.40
N SER A 28 -9.39 16.53 -19.05
CA SER A 28 -8.98 15.17 -19.41
C SER A 28 -7.72 15.07 -20.27
N TRP A 29 -7.29 16.17 -20.91
CA TRP A 29 -6.06 16.21 -21.70
C TRP A 29 -4.82 16.53 -20.86
N LYS A 30 -4.96 17.35 -19.79
CA LYS A 30 -3.84 17.77 -18.93
C LYS A 30 -3.10 16.59 -18.31
N LYS A 31 -3.81 15.50 -18.00
CA LYS A 31 -3.21 14.27 -17.43
C LYS A 31 -2.16 13.63 -18.35
N PHE A 32 -2.30 13.77 -19.66
CA PHE A 32 -1.35 13.21 -20.62
C PHE A 32 -0.09 14.07 -20.79
N PHE A 33 -0.19 15.37 -20.49
CA PHE A 33 0.92 16.33 -20.59
C PHE A 33 1.54 16.68 -19.22
N GLY A 34 1.20 15.95 -18.16
CA GLY A 34 1.78 16.15 -16.82
C GLY A 34 1.18 17.33 -16.03
N GLY A 35 0.01 17.85 -16.43
CA GLY A 35 -0.65 18.96 -15.75
C GLY A 35 -1.19 18.63 -14.34
N CYS A 36 -1.16 17.36 -13.92
CA CYS A 36 -1.60 16.89 -12.61
C CYS A 36 -0.47 16.27 -11.76
N ASN A 37 0.80 16.55 -12.10
CA ASN A 37 1.95 15.93 -11.42
C ASN A 37 1.99 16.22 -9.91
N LYS A 38 1.57 17.41 -9.48
CA LYS A 38 1.55 17.77 -8.06
C LYS A 38 0.63 16.86 -7.24
N GLN A 39 -0.60 16.67 -7.70
CA GLN A 39 -1.59 15.80 -7.05
C GLN A 39 -1.14 14.33 -7.12
N HIS A 40 -0.55 13.94 -8.25
CA HIS A 40 0.01 12.61 -8.44
C HIS A 40 1.14 12.31 -7.45
N ASP A 41 2.06 13.25 -7.24
CA ASP A 41 3.17 13.10 -6.30
C ASP A 41 2.69 13.04 -4.84
N MET A 42 1.67 13.84 -4.51
CA MET A 42 1.00 13.77 -3.19
C MET A 42 0.38 12.39 -2.94
N LEU A 43 -0.35 11.86 -3.93
CA LEU A 43 -0.93 10.52 -3.84
C LEU A 43 0.16 9.45 -3.70
N ASN A 44 1.23 9.52 -4.49
CA ASN A 44 2.33 8.56 -4.41
C ASN A 44 3.02 8.55 -3.04
N ASN A 45 3.22 9.73 -2.45
CA ASN A 45 3.81 9.84 -1.11
C ASN A 45 2.91 9.19 -0.05
N CYS A 46 1.59 9.37 -0.15
CA CYS A 46 0.64 8.71 0.74
C CYS A 46 0.67 7.18 0.58
N LEU A 47 0.60 6.69 -0.66
CA LEU A 47 0.63 5.25 -0.95
C LEU A 47 1.95 4.60 -0.52
N ALA A 48 3.07 5.30 -0.66
CA ALA A 48 4.37 4.82 -0.18
C ALA A 48 4.39 4.67 1.34
N ALA A 49 3.82 5.63 2.08
CA ALA A 49 3.70 5.54 3.53
C ALA A 49 2.79 4.36 3.96
N GLU A 50 1.64 4.21 3.31
CA GLU A 50 0.72 3.09 3.56
C GLU A 50 1.38 1.74 3.27
N PHE A 51 2.11 1.64 2.15
CA PHE A 51 2.85 0.45 1.78
C PHE A 51 3.89 0.07 2.85
N GLU A 52 4.67 1.03 3.36
CA GLU A 52 5.66 0.74 4.40
C GLU A 52 5.02 0.27 5.72
N VAL A 53 3.87 0.84 6.10
CA VAL A 53 3.11 0.38 7.28
C VAL A 53 2.66 -1.07 7.09
N ASN A 54 2.05 -1.38 5.96
CA ASN A 54 1.59 -2.73 5.64
C ASN A 54 2.76 -3.72 5.56
N ARG A 55 3.87 -3.34 4.93
CA ARG A 55 5.08 -4.14 4.83
C ARG A 55 5.65 -4.49 6.21
N LYS A 56 5.69 -3.54 7.14
CA LYS A 56 6.13 -3.79 8.52
C LYS A 56 5.21 -4.76 9.24
N LYS A 57 3.89 -4.59 9.12
CA LYS A 57 2.89 -5.50 9.71
C LYS A 57 3.06 -6.93 9.18
N GLN A 58 3.15 -7.09 7.86
CA GLN A 58 3.34 -8.39 7.22
C GLN A 58 4.66 -9.06 7.65
N LEU A 59 5.73 -8.28 7.79
CA LEU A 59 7.01 -8.79 8.30
C LEU A 59 6.88 -9.31 9.74
N GLN A 60 6.16 -8.60 10.62
CA GLN A 60 5.92 -9.05 11.99
C GLN A 60 5.11 -10.35 12.01
N GLU A 61 4.00 -10.41 11.27
CA GLU A 61 3.18 -11.60 11.17
C GLU A 61 3.96 -12.81 10.60
N ALA A 62 4.79 -12.58 9.59
CA ALA A 62 5.65 -13.62 9.03
C ALA A 62 6.67 -14.14 10.05
N ARG A 63 7.25 -13.28 10.89
CA ARG A 63 8.17 -13.68 11.96
C ARG A 63 7.47 -14.51 13.03
N ILE A 64 6.27 -14.11 13.45
CA ILE A 64 5.46 -14.86 14.43
C ILE A 64 5.15 -16.25 13.89
N LYS A 65 4.62 -16.35 12.66
CA LYS A 65 4.31 -17.63 12.01
C LYS A 65 5.54 -18.53 11.89
N ARG A 66 6.71 -17.97 11.53
CA ARG A 66 7.96 -18.72 11.48
C ARG A 66 8.35 -19.27 12.85
N ALA A 67 8.31 -18.45 13.89
CA ALA A 67 8.63 -18.88 15.25
C ALA A 67 7.68 -20.00 15.76
N GLU A 68 6.39 -19.90 15.45
CA GLU A 68 5.41 -20.95 15.79
C GLU A 68 5.71 -22.27 15.07
N ILE A 69 6.04 -22.20 13.78
CA ILE A 69 6.40 -23.37 12.98
C ILE A 69 7.69 -24.00 13.53
N GLU A 70 8.73 -23.21 13.77
CA GLU A 70 9.99 -23.68 14.35
C GLU A 70 9.79 -24.36 15.70
N LYS A 71 8.95 -23.78 16.58
CA LYS A 71 8.61 -24.39 17.86
C LYS A 71 7.94 -25.76 17.68
N LYS A 72 6.93 -25.86 16.80
CA LYS A 72 6.25 -27.12 16.52
C LYS A 72 7.20 -28.19 15.96
N TRP A 73 8.15 -27.80 15.11
CA TRP A 73 9.15 -28.73 14.58
C TRP A 73 10.08 -29.26 15.69
N LYS A 74 10.52 -28.40 16.62
CA LYS A 74 11.31 -28.82 17.78
C LYS A 74 10.54 -29.77 18.68
N ASP A 75 9.28 -29.45 19.00
CA ASP A 75 8.44 -30.32 19.82
C ASP A 75 8.28 -31.72 19.17
N ILE A 76 8.14 -31.79 17.85
CA ILE A 76 8.06 -33.08 17.11
C ILE A 76 9.39 -33.85 17.17
N GLU A 77 10.52 -33.15 17.07
CA GLU A 77 11.85 -33.77 17.12
C GLU A 77 12.19 -34.28 18.53
N GLU A 78 11.81 -33.55 19.58
CA GLU A 78 12.02 -33.94 20.99
C GLU A 78 11.11 -35.09 21.45
N ASN A 79 9.92 -35.22 20.86
CA ASN A 79 8.97 -36.30 21.17
C ASN A 79 9.02 -37.48 20.17
N ARG A 80 10.04 -37.54 19.31
CA ARG A 80 10.31 -38.66 18.40
C ARG A 80 11.04 -39.79 19.12
#